data_AF-A0A7C7WWI3-F1
#
_entry.id   AF-A0A7C7WWI3-F1
#
_cell.length_a   1.000
_cell.length_b   1.000
_cell.length_c   1.000
_cell.angle_alpha   90.00
_cell.angle_beta   90.00
_cell.angle_gamma   90.00
#
_symmetry.space_group_name_H-M   'P 1'
#
loop_
_entity.id
_entity.type
_entity.pdbx_description
1 polymer ?
#
loop_
_entity_poly.entity_id
_entity_poly.type
_entity_poly.pdbx_seq_one_letter_code
_entity_poly.pdbx_strand_id
1 'polypeptide(L)'
;MQDDLDKGKHGLHSAHTRQSSGMIFVSLSEQPPNFDDADEQIGTLAAPQGMERAKVAKMIDYDVASNWKLVWENNRECYHCNVNHPQYIKANFDHYNADDTTKQIKNEIEAATERSEKKWATSGLAITHTMTGMAQFPDADRDLWYAANRTALVDGYVSETMEGQQAAPLMGGYEDADVGTLRIRTMPNFWNHSSCDHAVSTRLLPAGPQQTKVRVLWLVDENAVEGSDYNLEDILPFWQLTSEQDWELCERAQRGANSSRYQPGPYSTYKEYNVDGFVRWYLQQLIEE
;
A
#
# COMPACT_ATOMS: atom_id res chain seq x y z
N MET A 1 -43.55 -14.19 -24.07
CA MET A 1 -42.74 -13.03 -23.67
C MET A 1 -43.59 -11.81 -23.99
N GLN A 2 -43.69 -10.81 -23.12
CA GLN A 2 -44.53 -9.64 -23.43
C GLN A 2 -43.92 -8.92 -24.64
N ASP A 3 -44.71 -8.73 -25.70
CA ASP A 3 -44.23 -8.18 -26.98
C ASP A 3 -43.77 -6.72 -26.86
N ASP A 4 -44.25 -6.01 -25.84
CA ASP A 4 -43.90 -4.60 -25.55
C ASP A 4 -42.68 -4.44 -24.61
N LEU A 5 -42.05 -5.54 -24.19
CA LEU A 5 -40.87 -5.47 -23.30
C LEU A 5 -39.61 -5.08 -24.08
N ASP A 6 -39.19 -3.82 -23.96
CA ASP A 6 -37.93 -3.33 -24.47
C ASP A 6 -36.74 -3.82 -23.63
N LYS A 7 -36.16 -4.97 -24.01
CA LYS A 7 -34.99 -5.55 -23.35
C LYS A 7 -33.78 -4.61 -23.30
N GLY A 8 -33.69 -3.62 -24.19
CA GLY A 8 -32.60 -2.64 -24.21
C GLY A 8 -32.58 -1.74 -22.97
N LYS A 9 -33.70 -1.61 -22.25
CA LYS A 9 -33.83 -0.80 -21.03
C LYS A 9 -33.56 -1.57 -19.74
N HIS A 10 -33.24 -2.86 -19.83
CA HIS A 10 -33.12 -3.77 -18.68
C HIS A 10 -31.76 -4.48 -18.62
N GLY A 11 -30.73 -3.87 -19.21
CA GLY A 11 -29.34 -4.31 -19.01
C GLY A 11 -28.87 -4.10 -17.57
N LEU A 12 -27.77 -4.76 -17.20
CA LEU A 12 -27.09 -4.47 -15.95
C LEU A 12 -26.58 -3.02 -15.95
N HIS A 13 -26.55 -2.39 -14.78
CA HIS A 13 -25.88 -1.10 -14.62
C HIS A 13 -24.39 -1.24 -14.93
N SER A 14 -23.85 -0.33 -15.75
CA SER A 14 -22.43 -0.26 -16.05
C SER A 14 -21.67 0.48 -14.94
N ALA A 15 -20.39 0.17 -14.78
CA ALA A 15 -19.45 0.96 -13.96
C ALA A 15 -18.26 1.37 -14.82
N HIS A 16 -17.68 2.53 -14.52
CA HIS A 16 -16.47 2.99 -15.21
C HIS A 16 -15.28 2.17 -14.73
N THR A 17 -14.47 1.69 -15.66
CA THR A 17 -13.32 0.83 -15.35
C THR A 17 -12.07 1.38 -16.01
N ARG A 18 -10.95 1.37 -15.26
CA ARG A 18 -9.61 1.66 -15.76
C ARG A 18 -8.66 0.56 -15.32
N GLN A 19 -7.61 0.33 -16.09
CA GLN A 19 -6.56 -0.62 -15.75
C GLN A 19 -5.22 0.12 -15.77
N SER A 20 -4.42 -0.06 -14.71
CA SER A 20 -3.05 0.45 -14.63
C SER A 20 -2.14 -0.66 -14.13
N SER A 21 -1.12 -1.02 -14.91
CA SER A 21 -0.15 -2.08 -14.58
C SER A 21 -0.77 -3.33 -13.93
N GLY A 22 -1.77 -3.93 -14.58
CA GLY A 22 -2.44 -5.15 -14.09
C GLY A 22 -3.46 -4.95 -12.95
N MET A 23 -3.56 -3.77 -12.34
CA MET A 23 -4.58 -3.43 -11.34
C MET A 23 -5.83 -2.86 -12.01
N ILE A 24 -7.01 -3.27 -11.54
CA ILE A 24 -8.30 -2.82 -12.05
C ILE A 24 -8.95 -1.86 -11.05
N PHE A 25 -9.23 -0.65 -11.52
CA PHE A 25 -9.92 0.40 -10.76
C PHE A 25 -11.34 0.57 -11.29
N VAL A 26 -12.29 0.72 -10.38
CA VAL A 26 -13.72 0.85 -10.71
C VAL A 26 -14.27 2.09 -10.03
N SER A 27 -14.98 2.92 -10.80
CA SER A 27 -15.76 4.05 -10.27
C SER A 27 -17.25 3.82 -10.50
N LEU A 28 -18.02 4.07 -9.43
CA LEU A 28 -19.48 4.00 -9.43
C LEU A 28 -20.14 5.36 -9.68
N SER A 29 -19.36 6.44 -9.79
CA SER A 29 -19.87 7.78 -10.09
C SER A 29 -20.36 7.85 -11.55
N GLU A 30 -21.40 8.63 -11.81
CA GLU A 30 -21.80 8.95 -13.19
C GLU A 30 -20.66 9.66 -13.94
N GLN A 31 -19.94 10.54 -13.24
CA GLN A 31 -18.76 11.28 -13.72
C GLN A 31 -17.54 10.83 -12.91
N PRO A 32 -16.72 9.89 -13.42
CA PRO A 32 -15.57 9.39 -12.68
C PRO A 32 -14.49 10.49 -12.56
N PRO A 33 -13.71 10.48 -11.46
CA PRO A 33 -12.57 11.37 -11.33
C PRO A 33 -11.56 11.12 -12.46
N ASN A 34 -10.77 12.15 -12.80
CA ASN A 34 -9.68 11.98 -13.76
C ASN A 34 -8.68 10.95 -13.22
N PHE A 35 -8.33 9.97 -14.05
CA PHE A 35 -7.43 8.88 -13.72
C PHE A 35 -6.11 8.96 -14.50
N ASP A 36 -5.96 9.89 -15.45
CA ASP A 36 -4.84 9.91 -16.40
C ASP A 36 -3.49 10.11 -15.67
N ASP A 37 -3.41 11.06 -14.74
CA ASP A 37 -2.18 11.33 -13.99
C ASP A 37 -1.85 10.20 -12.99
N ALA A 38 -2.87 9.55 -12.45
CA ALA A 38 -2.72 8.37 -11.59
C ALA A 38 -2.18 7.19 -12.39
N ASP A 39 -2.74 6.95 -13.58
CA ASP A 39 -2.31 5.91 -14.50
C ASP A 39 -0.87 6.15 -14.98
N GLU A 40 -0.51 7.38 -15.32
CA GLU A 40 0.86 7.70 -15.73
C GLU A 40 1.87 7.40 -14.63
N GLN A 41 1.60 7.85 -13.39
CA GLN A 41 2.53 7.65 -12.28
C GLN A 41 2.62 6.18 -11.86
N ILE A 42 1.47 5.53 -11.64
CA ILE A 42 1.40 4.12 -11.23
C ILE A 42 1.96 3.23 -12.36
N GLY A 43 1.51 3.46 -13.58
CA GLY A 43 1.93 2.76 -14.79
C GLY A 43 3.45 2.76 -14.93
N THR A 44 4.06 3.94 -14.87
CA THR A 44 5.52 4.10 -15.01
C THR A 44 6.30 3.33 -13.94
N LEU A 45 5.93 3.46 -12.67
CA LEU A 45 6.70 2.86 -11.57
C LEU A 45 6.43 1.37 -11.35
N ALA A 46 5.23 0.91 -11.70
CA ALA A 46 4.79 -0.47 -11.52
C ALA A 46 5.01 -1.37 -12.74
N ALA A 47 5.27 -0.81 -13.93
CA ALA A 47 5.51 -1.59 -15.14
C ALA A 47 6.58 -2.69 -14.96
N PRO A 48 7.74 -2.43 -14.30
CA PRO A 48 8.75 -3.47 -14.08
C PRO A 48 8.28 -4.61 -13.17
N GLN A 49 7.32 -4.37 -12.27
CA GLN A 49 6.77 -5.40 -11.38
C GLN A 49 6.00 -6.48 -12.15
N GLY A 50 5.48 -6.16 -13.34
CA GLY A 50 4.77 -7.10 -14.21
C GLY A 50 3.50 -7.70 -13.59
N MET A 51 2.77 -6.92 -12.80
CA MET A 51 1.53 -7.37 -12.14
C MET A 51 0.46 -7.91 -13.11
N GLU A 52 0.50 -7.53 -14.39
CA GLU A 52 -0.37 -8.07 -15.45
C GLU A 52 -0.13 -9.56 -15.76
N ARG A 53 1.05 -10.09 -15.39
CA ARG A 53 1.46 -11.50 -15.49
C ARG A 53 1.63 -12.13 -14.10
N ALA A 54 0.95 -11.58 -13.10
CA ALA A 54 0.95 -12.15 -11.77
C ALA A 54 -0.22 -13.13 -11.60
N LYS A 55 -0.06 -14.07 -10.66
CA LYS A 55 -1.17 -14.86 -10.12
C LYS A 55 -1.29 -14.66 -8.63
N VAL A 56 -2.49 -14.91 -8.11
CA VAL A 56 -2.76 -14.90 -6.67
C VAL A 56 -2.21 -16.19 -6.06
N ALA A 57 -1.13 -16.09 -5.30
CA ALA A 57 -0.62 -17.19 -4.46
C ALA A 57 -1.51 -17.39 -3.23
N LYS A 58 -1.95 -16.30 -2.60
CA LYS A 58 -2.82 -16.34 -1.43
C LYS A 58 -3.76 -15.14 -1.39
N MET A 59 -4.98 -15.39 -0.91
CA MET A 59 -5.96 -14.37 -0.55
C MET A 59 -6.40 -14.62 0.89
N ILE A 60 -6.39 -13.56 1.70
CA ILE A 60 -6.93 -13.59 3.07
C ILE A 60 -7.92 -12.44 3.22
N ASP A 61 -9.12 -12.77 3.71
CA ASP A 61 -10.17 -11.82 4.03
C ASP A 61 -10.25 -11.63 5.55
N TYR A 62 -10.28 -10.39 6.00
CA TYR A 62 -10.39 -9.99 7.40
C TYR A 62 -11.64 -9.15 7.64
N ASP A 63 -12.22 -9.36 8.83
CA ASP A 63 -13.28 -8.52 9.38
C ASP A 63 -12.69 -7.70 10.52
N VAL A 64 -12.32 -6.46 10.25
CA VAL A 64 -11.70 -5.57 11.24
C VAL A 64 -12.79 -4.78 11.94
N ALA A 65 -12.89 -4.91 13.27
CA ALA A 65 -13.88 -4.20 14.09
C ALA A 65 -13.49 -2.72 14.33
N SER A 66 -13.25 -2.00 13.23
CA SER A 66 -12.84 -0.61 13.23
C SER A 66 -13.41 0.12 12.01
N ASN A 67 -13.63 1.42 12.14
CA ASN A 67 -13.98 2.29 11.03
C ASN A 67 -12.85 2.32 9.99
N TRP A 68 -13.20 2.33 8.70
CA TRP A 68 -12.23 2.32 7.61
C TRP A 68 -11.26 3.52 7.65
N LYS A 69 -11.67 4.65 8.25
CA LYS A 69 -10.81 5.81 8.45
C LYS A 69 -9.71 5.53 9.47
N LEU A 70 -10.01 4.86 10.59
CA LEU A 70 -8.99 4.49 11.57
C LEU A 70 -7.96 3.53 10.96
N VAL A 71 -8.38 2.67 10.03
CA VAL A 71 -7.47 1.82 9.27
C VAL A 71 -6.53 2.65 8.39
N TRP A 72 -7.02 3.68 7.72
CA TRP A 72 -6.16 4.61 6.98
C TRP A 72 -5.26 5.43 7.90
N GLU A 73 -5.80 5.98 9.00
CA GLU A 73 -5.00 6.74 9.96
C GLU A 73 -3.81 5.90 10.45
N ASN A 74 -4.04 4.65 10.85
CA ASN A 74 -2.97 3.70 11.20
C ASN A 74 -1.99 3.47 10.04
N ASN A 75 -2.49 3.24 8.82
CA ASN A 75 -1.66 2.96 7.65
C ASN A 75 -0.88 4.19 7.13
N ARG A 76 -1.25 5.41 7.52
CA ARG A 76 -0.63 6.66 7.04
C ARG A 76 0.46 7.18 7.98
N GLU A 77 0.81 6.47 9.03
CA GLU A 77 1.95 6.78 9.89
C GLU A 77 2.75 5.51 10.21
N CYS A 78 3.97 5.72 10.71
CA CYS A 78 4.80 4.62 11.21
C CYS A 78 5.35 4.93 12.60
N TYR A 79 4.65 5.80 13.34
CA TYR A 79 4.90 6.10 14.74
C TYR A 79 4.69 4.85 15.61
N HIS A 80 3.67 4.05 15.33
CA HIS A 80 3.44 2.80 16.05
C HIS A 80 4.43 1.68 15.69
N CYS A 81 5.09 1.75 14.52
CA CYS A 81 5.87 0.64 13.95
C CYS A 81 7.00 0.16 14.86
N ASN A 82 7.75 1.08 15.47
CA ASN A 82 8.91 0.76 16.33
C ASN A 82 8.56 -0.12 17.54
N VAL A 83 7.29 -0.10 17.96
CA VAL A 83 6.81 -0.88 19.11
C VAL A 83 6.09 -2.15 18.67
N ASN A 84 5.42 -2.12 17.51
CA ASN A 84 4.46 -3.16 17.14
C ASN A 84 4.94 -4.09 16.01
N HIS A 85 5.86 -3.65 15.14
CA HIS A 85 6.25 -4.40 13.94
C HIS A 85 7.76 -4.72 13.90
N PRO A 86 8.25 -5.63 14.77
CA PRO A 86 9.67 -5.98 14.83
C PRO A 86 10.21 -6.56 13.51
N GLN A 87 9.36 -7.15 12.67
CA GLN A 87 9.70 -7.61 11.33
C GLN A 87 9.82 -6.45 10.34
N TYR A 88 8.89 -5.49 10.39
CA TYR A 88 8.84 -4.40 9.42
C TYR A 88 10.01 -3.43 9.56
N ILE A 89 10.33 -3.04 10.80
CA ILE A 89 11.39 -2.05 11.08
C ILE A 89 12.80 -2.57 10.80
N LYS A 90 12.98 -3.87 10.55
CA LYS A 90 14.27 -4.43 10.11
C LYS A 90 14.51 -4.25 8.62
N ALA A 91 13.44 -4.19 7.83
CA ALA A 91 13.51 -4.18 6.37
C ALA A 91 13.45 -2.78 5.79
N ASN A 92 12.71 -1.87 6.42
CA ASN A 92 12.33 -0.58 5.86
C ASN A 92 12.91 0.59 6.64
N PHE A 93 13.20 1.71 5.96
CA PHE A 93 13.68 2.95 6.59
C PHE A 93 12.56 3.96 6.92
N ASP A 94 11.34 3.75 6.41
CA ASP A 94 10.25 4.73 6.50
C ASP A 94 9.61 4.87 7.90
N HIS A 95 10.04 4.04 8.86
CA HIS A 95 9.69 4.19 10.28
C HIS A 95 10.52 5.26 11.01
N TYR A 96 11.64 5.71 10.43
CA TYR A 96 12.41 6.83 10.95
C TYR A 96 11.77 8.14 10.53
N ASN A 97 11.52 9.03 11.46
CA ASN A 97 10.95 10.36 11.25
C ASN A 97 12.00 11.45 11.51
N ALA A 98 11.70 12.69 11.15
CA ALA A 98 12.67 13.78 11.22
C ALA A 98 13.19 14.05 12.65
N ASP A 99 12.40 13.74 13.69
CA ASP A 99 12.76 13.94 15.09
C ASP A 99 13.57 12.79 15.72
N ASP A 100 13.56 11.59 15.13
CA ASP A 100 14.30 10.41 15.61
C ASP A 100 15.35 9.85 14.63
N THR A 101 15.52 10.50 13.46
CA THR A 101 16.61 10.20 12.53
C THR A 101 17.94 10.76 13.05
N THR A 102 18.83 9.87 13.51
CA THR A 102 20.21 10.25 13.86
C THR A 102 21.09 10.45 12.63
N LYS A 103 22.26 11.10 12.79
CA LYS A 103 23.26 11.22 11.70
C LYS A 103 23.70 9.86 11.17
N GLN A 104 23.80 8.85 12.03
CA GLN A 104 24.18 7.50 11.63
C GLN A 104 23.12 6.91 10.69
N ILE A 105 21.84 6.94 11.10
CA ILE A 105 20.72 6.45 10.29
C ILE A 105 20.64 7.20 8.96
N LYS A 106 20.82 8.53 8.97
CA LYS A 106 20.85 9.32 7.75
C LYS A 106 21.93 8.85 6.77
N ASN A 107 23.14 8.59 7.27
CA ASN A 107 24.23 8.08 6.42
C ASN A 107 23.93 6.66 5.90
N GLU A 108 23.25 5.82 6.66
CA GLU A 108 22.81 4.48 6.23
C GLU A 108 21.79 4.57 5.09
N ILE A 109 20.80 5.46 5.21
CA ILE A 109 19.80 5.73 4.16
C ILE A 109 20.46 6.28 2.89
N GLU A 110 21.36 7.25 3.03
CA GLU A 110 22.11 7.83 1.91
C GLU A 110 22.96 6.76 1.21
N ALA A 111 23.66 5.91 1.97
CA ALA A 111 24.45 4.82 1.41
C ALA A 111 23.58 3.78 0.67
N ALA A 112 22.45 3.36 1.26
CA ALA A 112 21.53 2.43 0.63
C ALA A 112 20.92 3.01 -0.66
N THR A 113 20.55 4.29 -0.62
CA THR A 113 20.04 5.06 -1.77
C THR A 113 21.08 5.13 -2.88
N GLU A 114 22.30 5.58 -2.59
CA GLU A 114 23.36 5.71 -3.60
C GLU A 114 23.73 4.38 -4.25
N ARG A 115 23.79 3.28 -3.49
CA ARG A 115 24.05 1.94 -4.04
C ARG A 115 22.94 1.53 -5.00
N SER A 116 21.69 1.72 -4.57
CA SER A 116 20.51 1.39 -5.34
C SER A 116 20.45 2.22 -6.62
N GLU A 117 20.64 3.54 -6.56
CA GLU A 117 20.67 4.41 -7.75
C GLU A 117 21.71 3.98 -8.78
N LYS A 118 22.94 3.67 -8.32
CA LYS A 118 24.02 3.22 -9.20
C LYS A 118 23.69 1.89 -9.89
N LYS A 119 23.06 0.96 -9.17
CA LYS A 119 22.68 -0.36 -9.69
C LYS A 119 21.44 -0.30 -10.59
N TRP A 120 20.49 0.55 -10.26
CA TRP A 120 19.17 0.61 -10.89
C TRP A 120 19.15 1.51 -12.12
N ALA A 121 20.07 2.48 -12.21
CA ALA A 121 20.23 3.33 -13.39
C ALA A 121 20.44 2.51 -14.68
N THR A 122 21.02 1.32 -14.60
CA THR A 122 21.20 0.42 -15.74
C THR A 122 19.96 -0.41 -16.08
N SER A 123 19.01 -0.49 -15.15
CA SER A 123 17.82 -1.36 -15.22
C SER A 123 16.50 -0.58 -15.38
N GLY A 124 16.58 0.73 -15.64
CA GLY A 124 15.41 1.60 -15.81
C GLY A 124 14.58 1.84 -14.54
N LEU A 125 15.12 1.49 -13.37
CA LEU A 125 14.46 1.70 -12.08
C LEU A 125 14.91 3.02 -11.46
N ALA A 126 13.97 3.74 -10.87
CA ALA A 126 14.23 4.99 -10.16
C ALA A 126 13.85 4.85 -8.68
N ILE A 127 14.73 5.30 -7.79
CA ILE A 127 14.33 5.63 -6.42
C ILE A 127 13.58 6.95 -6.50
N THR A 128 12.37 6.97 -5.95
CA THR A 128 11.51 8.17 -5.99
C THR A 128 11.20 8.73 -4.62
N HIS A 129 11.65 8.05 -3.56
CA HIS A 129 11.63 8.57 -2.20
C HIS A 129 12.92 8.21 -1.47
N THR A 130 13.71 9.24 -1.14
CA THR A 130 15.05 9.12 -0.52
C THR A 130 15.11 9.76 0.88
N MET A 131 14.02 10.39 1.32
CA MET A 131 13.94 11.05 2.60
C MET A 131 13.52 10.07 3.70
N THR A 132 13.80 10.44 4.95
CA THR A 132 13.19 9.76 6.10
C THR A 132 11.69 10.02 6.13
N GLY A 133 10.97 9.19 6.88
CA GLY A 133 9.53 9.20 6.97
C GLY A 133 8.87 8.56 5.76
N MET A 134 7.56 8.41 5.85
CA MET A 134 6.75 7.93 4.74
C MET A 134 6.64 9.00 3.65
N ALA A 135 6.63 8.57 2.38
CA ALA A 135 6.31 9.47 1.27
C ALA A 135 4.98 10.20 1.53
N GLN A 136 4.94 11.51 1.24
CA GLN A 136 3.79 12.34 1.57
C GLN A 136 2.57 11.93 0.72
N PHE A 137 1.51 11.48 1.39
CA PHE A 137 0.28 11.00 0.77
C PHE A 137 -0.82 10.75 1.82
N PRO A 138 -2.07 11.17 1.58
CA PRO A 138 -2.54 12.02 0.47
C PRO A 138 -2.17 13.49 0.70
N ASP A 139 -2.43 14.34 -0.30
CA ASP A 139 -2.22 15.79 -0.19
C ASP A 139 -3.50 16.55 -0.56
N ALA A 140 -4.19 17.03 0.46
CA ALA A 140 -5.44 17.80 0.35
C ALA A 140 -5.26 19.13 -0.41
N ASP A 141 -4.10 19.77 -0.29
CA ASP A 141 -3.88 21.09 -0.90
C ASP A 141 -3.62 20.98 -2.41
N ARG A 142 -3.27 19.79 -2.88
CA ARG A 142 -2.99 19.46 -4.29
C ARG A 142 -4.03 18.54 -4.91
N ASP A 143 -5.09 18.20 -4.17
CA ASP A 143 -6.08 17.17 -4.54
C ASP A 143 -5.44 15.83 -4.97
N LEU A 144 -4.37 15.44 -4.28
CA LEU A 144 -3.61 14.24 -4.60
C LEU A 144 -4.15 13.04 -3.83
N TRP A 145 -4.92 12.20 -4.52
CA TRP A 145 -5.56 10.99 -3.99
C TRP A 145 -4.85 9.69 -4.39
N TYR A 146 -3.77 9.76 -5.17
CA TYR A 146 -2.89 8.62 -5.48
C TYR A 146 -1.40 8.90 -5.20
N ALA A 147 -0.61 7.85 -4.99
CA ALA A 147 0.85 7.94 -4.97
C ALA A 147 1.49 6.60 -5.32
N ALA A 148 2.51 6.62 -6.15
CA ALA A 148 3.45 5.51 -6.32
C ALA A 148 4.88 5.98 -6.03
N ASN A 149 5.64 5.20 -5.26
CA ASN A 149 7.04 5.49 -4.98
C ASN A 149 7.83 4.21 -4.72
N ARG A 150 9.16 4.30 -4.90
CA ARG A 150 10.09 3.20 -4.64
C ARG A 150 11.15 3.66 -3.65
N THR A 151 11.41 2.83 -2.63
CA THR A 151 12.43 3.08 -1.60
C THR A 151 13.44 1.94 -1.58
N ALA A 152 14.67 2.26 -1.19
CA ALA A 152 15.65 1.24 -0.85
C ALA A 152 15.20 0.46 0.42
N LEU A 153 15.61 -0.80 0.50
CA LEU A 153 15.51 -1.61 1.72
C LEU A 153 16.81 -1.48 2.52
N VAL A 154 16.76 -1.87 3.80
CA VAL A 154 17.92 -1.93 4.69
C VAL A 154 18.95 -2.93 4.15
N ASP A 155 20.24 -2.68 4.40
CA ASP A 155 21.34 -3.57 4.01
C ASP A 155 21.09 -5.03 4.40
N GLY A 156 21.20 -5.93 3.42
CA GLY A 156 20.93 -7.36 3.58
C GLY A 156 19.51 -7.79 3.22
N TYR A 157 18.59 -6.85 2.99
CA TYR A 157 17.23 -7.11 2.53
C TYR A 157 17.09 -6.83 1.03
N VAL A 158 16.50 -7.78 0.31
CA VAL A 158 16.06 -7.66 -1.09
C VAL A 158 14.56 -7.94 -1.25
N SER A 159 13.92 -8.46 -0.20
CA SER A 159 12.48 -8.69 -0.15
C SER A 159 11.94 -8.48 1.26
N GLU A 160 10.66 -8.15 1.36
CA GLU A 160 9.90 -8.04 2.62
C GLU A 160 9.48 -9.43 3.12
N THR A 161 10.49 -10.26 3.41
CA THR A 161 10.37 -11.58 4.05
C THR A 161 11.03 -11.54 5.43
N MET A 162 10.81 -12.57 6.26
CA MET A 162 11.29 -12.58 7.65
C MET A 162 12.81 -12.43 7.78
N GLU A 163 13.57 -13.00 6.84
CA GLU A 163 15.04 -12.95 6.79
C GLU A 163 15.57 -12.01 5.68
N GLY A 164 14.67 -11.27 5.02
CA GLY A 164 15.01 -10.29 3.99
C GLY A 164 15.42 -10.86 2.63
N GLN A 165 15.41 -12.19 2.46
CA GLN A 165 15.82 -12.85 1.23
C GLN A 165 14.65 -13.07 0.27
N GLN A 166 14.97 -13.19 -1.02
CA GLN A 166 14.04 -13.62 -2.04
C GLN A 166 13.45 -15.01 -1.69
N ALA A 167 12.12 -15.12 -1.72
CA ALA A 167 11.35 -16.31 -1.36
C ALA A 167 10.53 -16.91 -2.52
N ALA A 168 10.43 -16.19 -3.65
CA ALA A 168 9.82 -16.67 -4.88
C ALA A 168 10.67 -16.27 -6.11
N PRO A 169 10.39 -16.76 -7.34
CA PRO A 169 11.01 -16.23 -8.55
C PRO A 169 10.80 -14.71 -8.68
N LEU A 170 11.73 -14.03 -9.34
CA LEU A 170 11.58 -12.61 -9.62
C LEU A 170 10.26 -12.38 -10.38
N MET A 171 9.49 -11.38 -9.95
CA MET A 171 8.29 -10.95 -10.65
C MET A 171 8.63 -10.04 -11.83
N GLY A 172 7.84 -10.17 -12.89
CA GLY A 172 7.82 -9.18 -13.95
C GLY A 172 9.08 -9.14 -14.79
N GLY A 173 9.71 -7.96 -14.88
CA GLY A 173 10.87 -7.69 -15.74
C GLY A 173 12.18 -7.53 -14.98
N TYR A 174 12.24 -7.89 -13.69
CA TYR A 174 13.45 -7.73 -12.90
C TYR A 174 14.52 -8.76 -13.28
N GLU A 175 15.77 -8.27 -13.42
CA GLU A 175 16.94 -9.12 -13.71
C GLU A 175 17.71 -9.53 -12.43
N ASP A 176 17.45 -8.84 -11.31
CA ASP A 176 18.09 -9.06 -10.01
C ASP A 176 17.11 -8.74 -8.87
N ALA A 177 17.37 -9.29 -7.67
CA ALA A 177 16.49 -9.15 -6.50
C ALA A 177 16.56 -7.78 -5.82
N ASP A 178 17.65 -7.05 -5.98
CA ASP A 178 17.85 -5.74 -5.36
C ASP A 178 17.12 -4.67 -6.18
N VAL A 179 15.84 -4.49 -5.89
CA VAL A 179 14.95 -3.52 -6.56
C VAL A 179 14.20 -2.62 -5.56
N GLY A 180 14.55 -2.74 -4.28
CA GLY A 180 13.85 -2.10 -3.17
C GLY A 180 12.40 -2.54 -3.06
N THR A 181 11.58 -1.68 -2.47
CA THR A 181 10.13 -1.91 -2.36
C THR A 181 9.36 -0.85 -3.12
N LEU A 182 8.50 -1.29 -4.03
CA LEU A 182 7.49 -0.47 -4.69
C LEU A 182 6.30 -0.33 -3.77
N ARG A 183 5.86 0.89 -3.59
CA ARG A 183 4.72 1.26 -2.78
C ARG A 183 3.73 1.90 -3.76
N ILE A 184 2.46 1.48 -3.76
CA ILE A 184 1.36 2.19 -4.43
C ILE A 184 0.21 2.43 -3.44
N ARG A 185 -0.42 3.59 -3.48
CA ARG A 185 -1.67 3.89 -2.74
C ARG A 185 -2.64 4.67 -3.60
N THR A 186 -3.92 4.39 -3.42
CA THR A 186 -5.00 5.24 -3.92
C THR A 186 -6.10 5.33 -2.87
N MET A 187 -6.55 6.54 -2.60
CA MET A 187 -7.75 6.75 -1.81
C MET A 187 -9.00 6.30 -2.60
N PRO A 188 -10.05 5.82 -1.91
CA PRO A 188 -10.16 5.71 -0.46
C PRO A 188 -9.84 4.30 0.07
N ASN A 189 -9.27 3.38 -0.73
CA ASN A 189 -9.35 1.97 -0.32
C ASN A 189 -8.30 1.00 -0.83
N PHE A 190 -7.15 1.46 -1.33
CA PHE A 190 -6.14 0.57 -1.85
C PHE A 190 -4.72 0.99 -1.48
N TRP A 191 -3.91 0.00 -1.08
CA TRP A 191 -2.46 0.11 -1.08
C TRP A 191 -1.81 -1.20 -1.49
N ASN A 192 -0.57 -1.10 -1.95
CA ASN A 192 0.26 -2.22 -2.36
C ASN A 192 1.72 -1.99 -1.98
N HIS A 193 2.37 -3.07 -1.58
CA HIS A 193 3.80 -3.19 -1.33
C HIS A 193 4.33 -4.31 -2.23
N SER A 194 5.39 -4.04 -2.99
CA SER A 194 5.96 -5.06 -3.89
C SER A 194 7.46 -5.10 -3.78
N SER A 195 7.96 -6.28 -3.45
CA SER A 195 9.38 -6.62 -3.49
C SER A 195 9.74 -7.21 -4.86
N CYS A 196 10.98 -7.67 -5.02
CA CYS A 196 11.46 -8.27 -6.27
C CYS A 196 10.69 -9.52 -6.72
N ASP A 197 10.12 -10.28 -5.80
CA ASP A 197 9.68 -11.66 -6.00
C ASP A 197 8.20 -11.89 -5.68
N HIS A 198 7.59 -10.98 -4.93
CA HIS A 198 6.16 -11.01 -4.65
C HIS A 198 5.61 -9.60 -4.40
N ALA A 199 4.30 -9.47 -4.58
CA ALA A 199 3.56 -8.25 -4.27
C ALA A 199 2.43 -8.55 -3.28
N VAL A 200 2.22 -7.64 -2.33
CA VAL A 200 1.14 -7.68 -1.35
C VAL A 200 0.19 -6.52 -1.59
N SER A 201 -1.02 -6.83 -2.03
CA SER A 201 -2.06 -5.85 -2.38
C SER A 201 -3.20 -5.92 -1.35
N THR A 202 -3.53 -4.78 -0.75
CA THR A 202 -4.59 -4.66 0.25
C THR A 202 -5.71 -3.76 -0.24
N ARG A 203 -6.94 -4.26 -0.14
CA ARG A 203 -8.17 -3.50 -0.44
C ARG A 203 -9.05 -3.39 0.79
N LEU A 204 -9.52 -2.18 1.08
CA LEU A 204 -10.52 -1.90 2.10
C LEU A 204 -11.93 -1.78 1.49
N LEU A 205 -12.94 -2.21 2.23
CA LEU A 205 -14.34 -1.89 1.93
C LEU A 205 -15.05 -1.55 3.24
N PRO A 206 -15.62 -0.34 3.38
CA PRO A 206 -16.46 -0.01 4.53
C PRO A 206 -17.65 -0.97 4.60
N ALA A 207 -17.86 -1.61 5.76
CA ALA A 207 -19.01 -2.50 6.00
C ALA A 207 -19.93 -2.00 7.15
N GLY A 208 -19.62 -0.83 7.69
CA GLY A 208 -20.44 -0.13 8.67
C GLY A 208 -19.62 0.96 9.38
N PRO A 209 -20.24 1.69 10.32
CA PRO A 209 -19.55 2.75 11.05
C PRO A 209 -18.37 2.28 11.91
N GLN A 210 -18.30 0.99 12.26
CA GLN A 210 -17.23 0.40 13.08
C GLN A 210 -16.78 -0.96 12.54
N GLN A 211 -16.92 -1.17 11.22
CA GLN A 211 -16.55 -2.42 10.57
C GLN A 211 -15.96 -2.14 9.19
N THR A 212 -14.81 -2.76 8.92
CA THR A 212 -14.11 -2.70 7.64
C THR A 212 -13.81 -4.12 7.18
N LYS A 213 -14.17 -4.43 5.93
CA LYS A 213 -13.75 -5.66 5.25
C LYS A 213 -12.41 -5.39 4.59
N VAL A 214 -11.40 -6.20 4.90
CA VAL A 214 -10.08 -6.08 4.30
C VAL A 214 -9.77 -7.34 3.52
N ARG A 215 -9.26 -7.19 2.30
CA ARG A 215 -8.71 -8.29 1.50
C ARG A 215 -7.25 -8.04 1.24
N VAL A 216 -6.40 -8.98 1.63
CA VAL A 216 -4.96 -8.96 1.34
C VAL A 216 -4.63 -10.08 0.36
N LEU A 217 -3.93 -9.73 -0.72
CA LEU A 217 -3.52 -10.63 -1.80
C LEU A 217 -2.00 -10.70 -1.86
N TRP A 218 -1.47 -11.91 -1.83
CA TRP A 218 -0.09 -12.19 -2.21
C TRP A 218 -0.07 -12.63 -3.66
N LEU A 219 0.71 -11.90 -4.45
CA LEU A 219 0.89 -12.10 -5.87
C LEU A 219 2.32 -12.57 -6.14
N VAL A 220 2.47 -13.55 -7.02
CA VAL A 220 3.75 -14.05 -7.51
C VAL A 220 3.70 -14.13 -9.03
N ASP A 221 4.84 -14.38 -9.68
CA ASP A 221 4.88 -14.61 -11.13
C ASP A 221 3.90 -15.73 -11.56
N GLU A 222 3.24 -15.56 -12.70
CA GLU A 222 2.27 -16.52 -13.23
C GLU A 222 2.84 -17.95 -13.36
N ASN A 223 4.14 -18.07 -13.64
CA ASN A 223 4.80 -19.35 -13.84
C ASN A 223 5.31 -19.99 -12.55
N ALA A 224 5.41 -19.24 -11.44
CA ALA A 224 5.97 -19.75 -10.18
C ALA A 224 5.10 -20.85 -9.57
N VAL A 225 5.64 -22.05 -9.33
CA VAL A 225 4.90 -23.19 -8.80
C VAL A 225 5.10 -23.34 -7.29
N GLU A 226 4.01 -23.30 -6.51
CA GLU A 226 4.07 -23.55 -5.06
C GLU A 226 4.62 -24.97 -4.77
N GLY A 227 5.52 -25.08 -3.80
CA GLY A 227 6.21 -26.33 -3.44
C GLY A 227 7.42 -26.68 -4.32
N SER A 228 7.68 -25.90 -5.37
CA SER A 228 8.90 -25.97 -6.20
C SER A 228 9.68 -24.67 -6.12
N ASP A 229 9.03 -23.57 -6.50
CA ASP A 229 9.68 -22.28 -6.71
C ASP A 229 9.51 -21.35 -5.51
N TYR A 230 8.48 -21.58 -4.70
CA TYR A 230 8.21 -20.88 -3.44
C TYR A 230 7.33 -21.73 -2.53
N ASN A 231 7.30 -21.42 -1.23
CA ASN A 231 6.28 -21.90 -0.30
C ASN A 231 5.54 -20.72 0.31
N LEU A 232 4.26 -20.90 0.63
CA LEU A 232 3.46 -19.86 1.29
C LEU A 232 4.05 -19.45 2.65
N GLU A 233 4.67 -20.38 3.37
CA GLU A 233 5.32 -20.08 4.66
C GLU A 233 6.50 -19.12 4.54
N ASP A 234 7.08 -18.97 3.35
CA ASP A 234 8.22 -18.07 3.11
C ASP A 234 7.77 -16.64 2.72
N ILE A 235 6.62 -16.50 2.04
CA ILE A 235 6.12 -15.20 1.53
C ILE A 235 5.01 -14.56 2.37
N LEU A 236 4.29 -15.33 3.19
CA LEU A 236 3.16 -14.81 3.99
C LEU A 236 3.59 -14.07 5.27
N PRO A 237 4.51 -14.59 6.12
CA PRO A 237 4.57 -14.18 7.51
C PRO A 237 4.84 -12.70 7.74
N PHE A 238 5.71 -12.07 6.93
CA PHE A 238 6.08 -10.68 7.10
C PHE A 238 4.86 -9.75 7.06
N TRP A 239 4.08 -9.83 5.97
CA TRP A 239 2.93 -8.97 5.77
C TRP A 239 1.67 -9.46 6.49
N GLN A 240 1.53 -10.77 6.70
CA GLN A 240 0.41 -11.31 7.48
C GLN A 240 0.51 -10.84 8.94
N LEU A 241 1.69 -11.00 9.55
CA LEU A 241 1.92 -10.59 10.94
C LEU A 241 1.75 -9.07 11.11
N THR A 242 2.29 -8.28 10.16
CA THR A 242 2.15 -6.81 10.18
C THR A 242 0.67 -6.41 10.10
N SER A 243 -0.08 -7.00 9.16
CA SER A 243 -1.51 -6.71 9.00
C SER A 243 -2.31 -7.07 10.25
N GLU A 244 -2.08 -8.25 10.83
CA GLU A 244 -2.83 -8.70 12.01
C GLU A 244 -2.52 -7.85 13.25
N GLN A 245 -1.29 -7.37 13.39
CA GLN A 245 -0.91 -6.39 14.41
C GLN A 245 -1.64 -5.06 14.20
N ASP A 246 -1.69 -4.55 12.96
CA ASP A 246 -2.44 -3.34 12.61
C ASP A 246 -3.93 -3.44 12.92
N TRP A 247 -4.56 -4.59 12.60
CA TRP A 247 -5.97 -4.81 12.90
C TRP A 247 -6.24 -4.70 14.41
N GLU A 248 -5.39 -5.30 15.23
CA GLU A 248 -5.52 -5.21 16.68
C GLU A 248 -5.40 -3.75 17.18
N LEU A 249 -4.46 -2.97 16.64
CA LEU A 249 -4.32 -1.55 16.96
C LEU A 249 -5.56 -0.75 16.55
N CYS A 250 -6.06 -0.94 15.33
CA CYS A 250 -7.25 -0.28 14.82
C CYS A 250 -8.50 -0.59 15.67
N GLU A 251 -8.66 -1.83 16.11
CA GLU A 251 -9.77 -2.23 16.98
C GLU A 251 -9.66 -1.65 18.38
N ARG A 252 -8.44 -1.57 18.93
CA ARG A 252 -8.17 -0.89 20.21
C ARG A 252 -8.50 0.60 20.10
N ALA A 253 -8.08 1.26 19.02
CA ALA A 253 -8.39 2.66 18.75
C ALA A 253 -9.91 2.89 18.63
N GLN A 254 -10.63 2.03 17.90
CA GLN A 254 -12.09 2.10 17.80
C GLN A 254 -12.78 1.99 19.16
N ARG A 255 -12.36 1.04 20.01
CA ARG A 255 -12.90 0.91 21.38
C ARG A 255 -12.64 2.16 22.22
N GLY A 256 -11.47 2.78 22.06
CA GLY A 256 -11.14 4.06 22.71
C GLY A 256 -12.04 5.19 22.22
N ALA A 257 -12.20 5.34 20.90
CA ALA A 257 -13.03 6.36 20.27
C ALA A 257 -14.52 6.24 20.63
N ASN A 258 -15.00 5.03 20.93
CA ASN A 258 -16.37 4.79 21.39
C ASN A 258 -16.65 5.28 22.81
N SER A 259 -15.62 5.62 23.60
CA SER A 259 -15.80 6.15 24.94
C SER A 259 -16.47 7.52 24.91
N SER A 260 -17.45 7.75 25.79
CA SER A 260 -18.05 9.08 25.99
C SER A 260 -17.07 10.13 26.52
N ARG A 261 -15.87 9.71 26.94
CA ARG A 261 -14.78 10.57 27.38
C ARG A 261 -13.73 10.82 26.30
N TYR A 262 -13.85 10.21 25.13
CA TYR A 262 -12.93 10.47 24.03
C TYR A 262 -12.98 11.94 23.62
N GLN A 263 -11.79 12.50 23.43
CA GLN A 263 -11.59 13.83 22.84
C GLN A 263 -10.45 13.70 21.84
N PRO A 264 -10.58 14.24 20.62
CA PRO A 264 -9.50 14.23 19.64
C PRO A 264 -8.25 14.91 20.22
N GLY A 265 -7.12 14.21 20.13
CA GLY A 265 -5.80 14.76 20.43
C GLY A 265 -5.18 15.42 19.20
N PRO A 266 -4.10 16.20 19.38
CA PRO A 266 -3.32 16.70 18.26
C PRO A 266 -2.51 15.55 17.62
N TYR A 267 -2.39 15.57 16.29
CA TYR A 267 -1.43 14.74 15.57
C TYR A 267 0.00 15.28 15.72
N SER A 268 0.98 14.37 15.76
CA SER A 268 2.40 14.69 15.70
C SER A 268 2.77 15.29 14.35
N THR A 269 3.31 16.51 14.35
CA THR A 269 3.79 17.16 13.12
C THR A 269 5.03 16.50 12.52
N TYR A 270 5.71 15.62 13.26
CA TYR A 270 6.87 14.87 12.78
C TYR A 270 6.53 13.48 12.27
N LYS A 271 5.47 12.85 12.80
CA LYS A 271 5.20 11.41 12.60
C LYS A 271 3.84 11.10 11.99
N GLU A 272 2.89 12.03 12.08
CA GLU A 272 1.49 11.82 11.69
C GLU A 272 1.03 12.87 10.66
N TYR A 273 1.97 13.50 9.94
CA TYR A 273 1.66 14.51 8.91
C TYR A 273 0.79 13.96 7.77
N ASN A 274 0.96 12.68 7.43
CA ASN A 274 0.13 11.99 6.45
C ASN A 274 -1.26 11.64 7.00
N VAL A 275 -1.40 11.49 8.32
CA VAL A 275 -2.71 11.30 8.98
C VAL A 275 -3.51 12.61 8.92
N ASP A 276 -2.86 13.73 9.23
CA ASP A 276 -3.43 15.07 9.02
C ASP A 276 -3.84 15.29 7.55
N GLY A 277 -2.94 14.97 6.61
CA GLY A 277 -3.22 15.05 5.17
C GLY A 277 -4.44 14.22 4.76
N PHE A 278 -4.57 13.00 5.28
CA PHE A 278 -5.73 12.13 5.03
C PHE A 278 -7.03 12.72 5.58
N VAL A 279 -7.04 13.19 6.84
CA VAL A 279 -8.24 13.76 7.44
C VAL A 279 -8.68 15.02 6.71
N ARG A 280 -7.73 15.91 6.33
CA ARG A 280 -8.04 17.10 5.53
C ARG A 280 -8.60 16.74 4.16
N TRP A 281 -7.98 15.81 3.45
CA TRP A 281 -8.46 15.33 2.15
C TRP A 281 -9.89 14.77 2.28
N TYR A 282 -10.12 13.87 3.25
CA TYR A 282 -11.44 13.29 3.50
C TYR A 282 -12.52 14.34 3.77
N LEU A 283 -12.21 15.36 4.59
CA LEU A 283 -13.15 16.43 4.90
C LEU A 283 -13.46 17.31 3.68
N GLN A 284 -12.50 17.56 2.79
CA GLN A 284 -12.76 18.27 1.54
C GLN A 284 -13.69 17.48 0.63
N GLN A 285 -13.43 16.18 0.43
CA GLN A 285 -14.29 15.33 -0.41
C GLN A 285 -15.73 15.26 0.11
N LEU A 286 -15.93 15.26 1.43
CA LEU A 286 -17.26 15.29 2.04
C LEU A 286 -18.03 16.61 1.83
N ILE A 287 -17.34 17.71 1.57
CA ILE A 287 -17.96 19.04 1.39
C ILE A 287 -18.24 19.33 -0.09
N GLU A 288 -17.43 18.75 -0.98
CA GLU A 288 -17.52 18.96 -2.43
C GLU A 288 -18.54 18.04 -3.13
N GLU A 289 -18.92 16.91 -2.50
CA GLU A 289 -20.07 16.07 -2.88
C GLU A 289 -21.43 16.68 -2.46
#